data_AF-A0AAD7W0P2-F1
#
_entry.id   AF-A0AAD7W0P2-F1
#
_cell.length_a   1.000
_cell.length_b   1.000
_cell.length_c   1.000
_cell.angle_alpha   90.00
_cell.angle_beta   90.00
_cell.angle_gamma   90.00
#
_symmetry.space_group_name_H-M   'P 1'
#
loop_
_entity.id
_entity.type
_entity.pdbx_description
1 polymer ?
#
loop_
_entity_poly.entity_id
_entity_poly.type
_entity_poly.pdbx_seq_one_letter_code
_entity_poly.pdbx_strand_id
1 'polypeptide(L)'
;MMGSLGASQNNTESIAQFIQRLSQTSNIFTPGAGDAVGFFGDLLSLVCQSFSMVDMVLLLHGQHQPLSRIQPQLRQFFTEQYLHNQEPTDANIAAAAEELINELEEYITESFSTVTVREGVDITRTNISFLRQQFTHIATHILRCTDHTFGPRLLLLCTQGLFQCLALNLYCLRGEQRALTSVINHRIRRMSAEVNPSLVNWLTSMMSMRLHIILEHNPVTEEQVQHYIIHTQSESTERAESGAEPQAEVQNVEMEETLSPAPATTAEEAMASSRETGDPGASEDVAALGGAPAGETRATSAMAMAGREEPGGEAEPWAAAIPPEWVPIIRHDLLCQRKMKAQPPLSDAYLQGMPAKRRKMVQGDGPSLSLSEAVSRAVRSVGVRPVTTPDGLQEELESTVLQEAYTEQVKSDVRKRVKEDPDFSALRFPSTHQAFFSDS
;
A
#
# COMPACT_ATOMS: atom_id res chain seq x y z
N MET A 1 -53.33 13.90 5.52
CA MET A 1 -53.29 13.48 6.94
C MET A 1 -51.84 13.55 7.40
N MET A 2 -51.57 13.87 8.67
CA MET A 2 -50.19 14.00 9.17
C MET A 2 -49.45 12.66 9.21
N GLY A 3 -48.12 12.72 9.12
CA GLY A 3 -47.23 11.56 9.21
C GLY A 3 -45.76 12.00 9.29
N SER A 4 -45.42 12.83 10.28
CA SER A 4 -44.02 13.20 10.54
C SER A 4 -43.26 12.00 11.09
N LEU A 5 -42.23 11.55 10.38
CA LEU A 5 -41.24 10.59 10.88
C LEU A 5 -39.84 10.98 10.40
N GLY A 6 -39.07 11.59 11.30
CA GLY A 6 -37.63 11.42 11.44
C GLY A 6 -36.72 11.85 10.29
N ALA A 7 -35.89 12.87 10.56
CA ALA A 7 -34.57 12.91 9.93
C ALA A 7 -33.82 11.61 10.29
N SER A 8 -33.36 10.86 9.27
CA SER A 8 -32.48 9.70 9.45
C SER A 8 -31.11 9.99 8.85
N GLN A 9 -30.08 9.78 9.66
CA GLN A 9 -28.67 9.94 9.29
C GLN A 9 -28.16 8.68 8.58
N ASN A 10 -27.05 8.81 7.85
CA ASN A 10 -26.15 7.75 7.39
C ASN A 10 -26.77 6.55 6.64
N ASN A 11 -26.72 6.60 5.31
CA ASN A 11 -26.94 5.43 4.45
C ASN A 11 -25.60 4.99 3.81
N THR A 12 -24.79 4.23 4.55
CA THR A 12 -23.57 3.59 4.06
C THR A 12 -23.76 2.07 3.99
N GLU A 13 -23.96 1.54 2.78
CA GLU A 13 -24.04 0.10 2.49
C GLU A 13 -22.81 -0.63 3.09
N SER A 14 -23.04 -1.70 3.86
CA SER A 14 -21.95 -2.51 4.41
C SER A 14 -21.30 -3.38 3.33
N ILE A 15 -20.08 -3.86 3.56
CA ILE A 15 -19.37 -4.75 2.61
C ILE A 15 -20.20 -6.02 2.36
N ALA A 16 -20.83 -6.58 3.40
CA ALA A 16 -21.71 -7.73 3.27
C ALA A 16 -22.92 -7.44 2.36
N GLN A 17 -23.59 -6.29 2.53
CA GLN A 17 -24.71 -5.86 1.69
C GLN A 17 -24.26 -5.62 0.23
N PHE A 18 -23.11 -4.96 0.04
CA PHE A 18 -22.52 -4.72 -1.27
C PHE A 18 -22.20 -6.02 -2.02
N ILE A 19 -21.59 -7.01 -1.35
CA ILE A 19 -21.28 -8.33 -1.94
C ILE A 19 -22.56 -9.12 -2.21
N GLN A 20 -23.56 -9.08 -1.32
CA GLN A 20 -24.86 -9.71 -1.55
C GLN A 20 -25.55 -9.14 -2.81
N ARG A 21 -25.51 -7.81 -2.98
CA ARG A 21 -26.06 -7.13 -4.18
C ARG A 21 -25.32 -7.50 -5.47
N LEU A 22 -24.01 -7.76 -5.41
CA LEU A 22 -23.22 -8.18 -6.57
C LEU A 22 -23.37 -9.67 -6.90
N SER A 23 -23.51 -10.54 -5.89
CA SER A 23 -23.58 -12.00 -6.08
C SER A 23 -24.96 -12.48 -6.55
N GLN A 24 -26.02 -11.71 -6.25
CA GLN A 24 -27.43 -12.09 -6.48
C GLN A 24 -27.86 -13.36 -5.72
N THR A 25 -27.08 -13.80 -4.74
CA THR A 25 -27.32 -14.97 -3.89
C THR A 25 -27.67 -14.55 -2.46
N SER A 26 -27.99 -15.54 -1.61
CA SER A 26 -28.06 -15.39 -0.14
C SER A 26 -26.81 -14.70 0.40
N ASN A 27 -26.93 -14.02 1.54
CA ASN A 27 -25.80 -13.34 2.17
C ASN A 27 -24.74 -14.36 2.61
N ILE A 28 -23.56 -14.33 1.97
CA ILE A 28 -22.45 -15.25 2.26
C ILE A 28 -21.88 -15.02 3.69
N PHE A 29 -22.17 -13.86 4.29
CA PHE A 29 -21.72 -13.47 5.63
C PHE A 29 -22.81 -13.58 6.71
N THR A 30 -23.82 -14.44 6.52
CA THR A 30 -24.65 -14.86 7.67
C THR A 30 -23.90 -15.88 8.53
N PRO A 31 -23.84 -15.69 9.87
CA PRO A 31 -23.20 -16.65 10.77
C PRO A 31 -23.74 -18.07 10.55
N GLY A 32 -22.84 -19.05 10.40
CA GLY A 32 -23.18 -20.47 10.21
C GLY A 32 -23.79 -20.86 8.85
N ALA A 33 -23.66 -20.04 7.79
CA ALA A 33 -24.32 -20.27 6.50
C ALA A 33 -23.39 -20.68 5.33
N GLY A 34 -22.13 -21.03 5.58
CA GLY A 34 -21.19 -21.51 4.55
C GLY A 34 -20.00 -22.24 5.15
N ASP A 35 -19.18 -22.88 4.30
CA ASP A 35 -18.05 -23.75 4.71
C ASP A 35 -16.89 -23.01 5.42
N ALA A 36 -16.97 -21.68 5.57
CA ALA A 36 -16.10 -20.89 6.45
C ALA A 36 -16.49 -21.07 7.94
N VAL A 37 -16.53 -22.31 8.40
CA VAL A 37 -16.90 -22.69 9.78
C VAL A 37 -15.76 -22.30 10.73
N GLY A 38 -16.13 -21.69 11.87
CA GLY A 38 -15.22 -21.38 12.97
C GLY A 38 -14.86 -19.90 13.09
N PHE A 39 -14.11 -19.60 14.14
CA PHE A 39 -13.86 -18.25 14.67
C PHE A 39 -13.46 -17.21 13.60
N PHE A 40 -12.59 -17.55 12.64
CA PHE A 40 -12.13 -16.62 11.62
C PHE A 40 -13.22 -16.26 10.59
N GLY A 41 -14.15 -17.17 10.30
CA GLY A 41 -15.30 -16.92 9.42
C GLY A 41 -16.32 -15.98 10.06
N ASP A 42 -16.58 -16.17 11.36
CA ASP A 42 -17.45 -15.28 12.12
C ASP A 42 -16.81 -13.90 12.34
N LEU A 43 -15.49 -13.82 12.57
CA LEU A 43 -14.75 -12.56 12.66
C LEU A 43 -14.79 -11.79 11.32
N LEU A 44 -14.59 -12.48 10.20
CA LEU A 44 -14.72 -11.89 8.87
C LEU A 44 -16.14 -11.38 8.64
N SER A 45 -17.15 -12.16 9.02
CA SER A 45 -18.56 -11.77 8.91
C SER A 45 -18.87 -10.52 9.74
N LEU A 46 -18.39 -10.44 10.99
CA LEU A 46 -18.51 -9.25 11.83
C LEU A 46 -17.89 -8.01 11.18
N VAL A 47 -16.68 -8.14 10.62
CA VAL A 47 -15.98 -7.03 9.93
C VAL A 47 -16.74 -6.60 8.67
N CYS A 48 -17.16 -7.55 7.82
CA CYS A 48 -17.91 -7.26 6.60
C CYS A 48 -19.30 -6.68 6.84
N GLN A 49 -19.94 -7.00 7.98
CA GLN A 49 -21.20 -6.37 8.40
C GLN A 49 -21.00 -4.97 9.00
N SER A 50 -19.87 -4.72 9.69
CA SER A 50 -19.62 -3.48 10.44
C SER A 50 -18.93 -2.35 9.66
N PHE A 51 -18.25 -2.70 8.56
CA PHE A 51 -17.58 -1.74 7.67
C PHE A 51 -18.32 -1.57 6.34
N SER A 52 -18.24 -0.35 5.81
CA SER A 52 -18.62 0.03 4.46
C SER A 52 -17.41 0.08 3.52
N MET A 53 -17.65 0.21 2.22
CA MET A 53 -16.57 0.46 1.25
C MET A 53 -15.80 1.77 1.53
N VAL A 54 -16.45 2.77 2.14
CA VAL A 54 -15.80 4.03 2.56
C VAL A 54 -14.85 3.77 3.73
N ASP A 55 -15.26 2.95 4.70
CA ASP A 55 -14.40 2.56 5.84
C ASP A 55 -13.14 1.82 5.37
N MET A 56 -13.26 0.93 4.37
CA MET A 56 -12.10 0.27 3.77
C MET A 56 -11.12 1.26 3.12
N VAL A 57 -11.64 2.27 2.40
CA VAL A 57 -10.80 3.32 1.82
C VAL A 57 -10.13 4.15 2.92
N LEU A 58 -10.81 4.45 4.02
CA LEU A 58 -10.22 5.13 5.18
C LEU A 58 -9.07 4.31 5.77
N LEU A 59 -9.28 3.02 6.06
CA LEU A 59 -8.25 2.13 6.62
C LEU A 59 -7.01 2.04 5.70
N LEU A 60 -7.21 1.97 4.37
CA LEU A 60 -6.12 2.00 3.39
C LEU A 60 -5.32 3.32 3.36
N HIS A 61 -5.88 4.43 3.87
CA HIS A 61 -5.18 5.71 4.05
C HIS A 61 -4.69 5.92 5.51
N GLY A 62 -4.62 4.86 6.32
CA GLY A 62 -4.17 4.93 7.71
C GLY A 62 -5.18 5.53 8.69
N GLN A 63 -6.44 5.73 8.26
CA GLN A 63 -7.49 6.35 9.08
C GLN A 63 -8.19 5.29 9.94
N HIS A 64 -7.98 5.36 11.26
CA HIS A 64 -8.35 4.31 12.23
C HIS A 64 -9.76 4.45 12.83
N GLN A 65 -10.52 5.48 12.45
CA GLN A 65 -11.86 5.76 12.97
C GLN A 65 -12.84 4.58 12.79
N PRO A 66 -12.81 3.79 11.69
CA PRO A 66 -13.64 2.60 11.58
C PRO A 66 -13.35 1.56 12.66
N LEU A 67 -12.07 1.30 12.97
CA LEU A 67 -11.67 0.37 14.02
C LEU A 67 -12.11 0.87 15.41
N SER A 68 -11.91 2.16 15.70
CA SER A 68 -12.44 2.79 16.92
C SER A 68 -13.96 2.62 17.05
N ARG A 69 -14.71 2.72 15.95
CA ARG A 69 -16.18 2.60 15.93
C ARG A 69 -16.67 1.18 16.28
N ILE A 70 -15.90 0.14 15.94
CA ILE A 70 -16.29 -1.26 16.13
C ILE A 70 -15.69 -1.91 17.40
N GLN A 71 -15.01 -1.12 18.24
CA GLN A 71 -14.42 -1.58 19.50
C GLN A 71 -15.37 -2.39 20.41
N PRO A 72 -16.62 -1.97 20.69
CA PRO A 72 -17.48 -2.75 21.59
C PRO A 72 -17.90 -4.08 20.98
N GLN A 73 -18.17 -4.13 19.67
CA GLN A 73 -18.50 -5.38 18.96
C GLN A 73 -17.31 -6.34 18.94
N LEU A 74 -16.10 -5.84 18.65
CA LEU A 74 -14.87 -6.65 18.69
C LEU A 74 -14.62 -7.18 20.11
N ARG A 75 -14.75 -6.35 21.15
CA ARG A 75 -14.55 -6.82 22.52
C ARG A 75 -15.58 -7.90 22.89
N GLN A 76 -16.86 -7.67 22.61
CA GLN A 76 -17.90 -8.66 22.87
C GLN A 76 -17.62 -9.98 22.16
N PHE A 77 -17.29 -9.92 20.86
CA PHE A 77 -16.95 -11.09 20.05
C PHE A 77 -15.75 -11.87 20.61
N PHE A 78 -14.67 -11.20 21.00
CA PHE A 78 -13.52 -11.87 21.61
C PHE A 78 -13.83 -12.40 23.02
N THR A 79 -14.65 -11.72 23.83
CA THR A 79 -15.09 -12.28 25.12
C THR A 79 -15.92 -13.55 24.94
N GLU A 80 -16.88 -13.55 24.00
CA GLU A 80 -17.81 -14.68 23.80
C GLU A 80 -17.18 -15.84 23.02
N GLN A 81 -16.55 -15.58 21.88
CA GLN A 81 -16.11 -16.60 20.92
C GLN A 81 -14.64 -17.00 21.07
N TYR A 82 -13.79 -16.14 21.66
CA TYR A 82 -12.36 -16.43 21.85
C TYR A 82 -12.02 -16.80 23.30
N LEU A 83 -12.67 -16.19 24.30
CA LEU A 83 -12.47 -16.54 25.72
C LEU A 83 -13.59 -17.40 26.32
N HIS A 84 -14.65 -17.71 25.58
CA HIS A 84 -15.82 -18.43 26.10
C HIS A 84 -16.39 -17.84 27.42
N ASN A 85 -16.40 -16.49 27.49
CA ASN A 85 -16.79 -15.67 28.65
C ASN A 85 -15.86 -15.75 29.87
N GLN A 86 -14.65 -16.28 29.74
CA GLN A 86 -13.62 -16.22 30.78
C GLN A 86 -12.98 -14.81 30.87
N GLU A 87 -12.33 -14.52 32.01
CA GLU A 87 -11.61 -13.26 32.19
C GLU A 87 -10.40 -13.13 31.24
N PRO A 88 -10.09 -11.92 30.74
CA PRO A 88 -8.99 -11.69 29.78
C PRO A 88 -7.61 -11.66 30.46
N THR A 89 -7.25 -12.73 31.17
CA THR A 89 -5.92 -12.95 31.77
C THR A 89 -4.89 -13.35 30.71
N ASP A 90 -3.59 -13.19 30.98
CA ASP A 90 -2.53 -13.55 30.01
C ASP A 90 -2.57 -15.05 29.69
N ALA A 91 -2.82 -15.89 30.70
CA ALA A 91 -2.95 -17.33 30.53
C ALA A 91 -4.14 -17.70 29.62
N ASN A 92 -5.32 -17.11 29.84
CA ASN A 92 -6.51 -17.42 29.04
C ASN A 92 -6.36 -16.94 27.59
N ILE A 93 -5.79 -15.75 27.38
CA ILE A 93 -5.55 -15.21 26.04
C ILE A 93 -4.50 -16.04 25.28
N ALA A 94 -3.44 -16.51 25.96
CA ALA A 94 -2.43 -17.37 25.34
C ALA A 94 -2.97 -18.78 25.05
N ALA A 95 -3.76 -19.37 25.95
CA ALA A 95 -4.38 -20.68 25.74
C ALA A 95 -5.35 -20.67 24.54
N ALA A 96 -6.20 -19.63 24.45
CA ALA A 96 -7.10 -19.45 23.31
C ALA A 96 -6.35 -19.19 21.99
N ALA A 97 -5.18 -18.54 22.03
CA ALA A 97 -4.33 -18.38 20.84
C ALA A 97 -3.69 -19.71 20.41
N GLU A 98 -3.26 -20.52 21.37
CA GLU A 98 -2.68 -21.84 21.12
C GLU A 98 -3.70 -22.76 20.46
N GLU A 99 -4.90 -22.91 21.05
CA GLU A 99 -6.00 -23.73 20.53
C GLU A 99 -6.41 -23.30 19.12
N LEU A 100 -6.77 -22.03 18.94
CA LEU A 100 -7.26 -21.48 17.66
C LEU A 100 -6.22 -21.56 16.52
N ILE A 101 -4.94 -21.35 16.81
CA ILE A 101 -3.90 -21.37 15.77
C ILE A 101 -3.46 -22.80 15.44
N ASN A 102 -3.56 -23.75 16.37
CA ASN A 102 -3.25 -25.15 16.10
C ASN A 102 -4.26 -25.79 15.12
N GLU A 103 -5.53 -25.34 15.13
CA GLU A 103 -6.51 -25.71 14.09
C GLU A 103 -6.08 -25.29 12.67
N LEU A 104 -5.13 -24.35 12.52
CA LEU A 104 -4.63 -23.90 11.22
C LEU A 104 -3.46 -24.73 10.67
N GLU A 105 -2.94 -25.73 11.40
CA GLU A 105 -1.69 -26.43 11.03
C GLU A 105 -1.81 -27.19 9.70
N GLU A 106 -2.88 -27.97 9.51
CA GLU A 106 -3.16 -28.70 8.27
C GLU A 106 -3.34 -27.71 7.10
N TYR A 107 -4.12 -26.66 7.33
CA TYR A 107 -4.40 -25.60 6.36
C TYR A 107 -3.15 -24.86 5.90
N ILE A 108 -2.21 -24.58 6.79
CA ILE A 108 -0.92 -23.93 6.49
C ILE A 108 -0.03 -24.89 5.71
N THR A 109 0.12 -26.13 6.19
CA THR A 109 0.94 -27.18 5.56
C THR A 109 0.48 -27.44 4.12
N GLU A 110 -0.82 -27.60 3.90
CA GLU A 110 -1.39 -27.79 2.56
C GLU A 110 -1.14 -26.58 1.65
N SER A 111 -1.23 -25.36 2.20
CA SER A 111 -1.07 -24.13 1.43
C SER A 111 0.36 -23.96 0.89
N PHE A 112 1.38 -24.49 1.56
CA PHE A 112 2.78 -24.50 1.09
C PHE A 112 3.20 -25.77 0.34
N SER A 113 2.37 -26.82 0.29
CA SER A 113 2.69 -28.11 -0.34
C SER A 113 3.07 -28.05 -1.82
N THR A 114 2.69 -26.98 -2.54
CA THR A 114 2.91 -26.81 -3.99
C THR A 114 4.10 -25.92 -4.34
N VAL A 115 4.81 -25.36 -3.35
CA VAL A 115 5.93 -24.43 -3.55
C VAL A 115 7.19 -24.93 -2.84
N THR A 116 8.36 -24.56 -3.36
CA THR A 116 9.63 -24.96 -2.75
C THR A 116 10.02 -24.01 -1.62
N VAL A 117 10.16 -24.55 -0.42
CA VAL A 117 10.61 -23.84 0.79
C VAL A 117 12.14 -23.74 0.79
N ARG A 118 12.68 -22.69 1.44
CA ARG A 118 14.11 -22.51 1.72
C ARG A 118 14.63 -23.69 2.57
N GLU A 119 15.81 -24.18 2.24
CA GLU A 119 16.42 -25.32 2.94
C GLU A 119 16.60 -25.05 4.45
N GLY A 120 16.38 -26.08 5.27
CA GLY A 120 16.47 -25.98 6.73
C GLY A 120 15.36 -25.19 7.42
N VAL A 121 14.36 -24.67 6.70
CA VAL A 121 13.23 -23.90 7.28
C VAL A 121 11.98 -24.79 7.41
N ASP A 122 11.42 -24.83 8.62
CA ASP A 122 10.11 -25.44 8.87
C ASP A 122 9.02 -24.39 8.69
N ILE A 123 8.48 -24.27 7.47
CA ILE A 123 7.52 -23.20 7.14
C ILE A 123 6.21 -23.30 7.92
N THR A 124 5.76 -24.52 8.27
CA THR A 124 4.54 -24.74 9.05
C THR A 124 4.75 -24.26 10.49
N ARG A 125 5.76 -24.79 11.21
CA ARG A 125 6.02 -24.36 12.59
C ARG A 125 6.38 -22.88 12.68
N THR A 126 7.13 -22.35 11.71
CA THR A 126 7.43 -20.92 11.59
C THR A 126 6.16 -20.07 11.51
N ASN A 127 5.21 -20.41 10.61
CA ASN A 127 3.95 -19.68 10.48
C ASN A 127 3.04 -19.85 11.71
N ILE A 128 2.92 -21.06 12.26
CA ILE A 128 2.12 -21.34 13.46
C ILE A 128 2.62 -20.51 14.65
N SER A 129 3.93 -20.53 14.93
CA SER A 129 4.53 -19.76 16.02
C SER A 129 4.36 -18.25 15.83
N PHE A 130 4.60 -17.76 14.60
CA PHE A 130 4.42 -16.34 14.26
C PHE A 130 2.95 -15.90 14.43
N LEU A 131 2.01 -16.63 13.84
CA LEU A 131 0.58 -16.30 13.90
C LEU A 131 0.07 -16.31 15.34
N ARG A 132 0.50 -17.26 16.17
CA ARG A 132 0.15 -17.32 17.59
C ARG A 132 0.61 -16.08 18.35
N GLN A 133 1.85 -15.65 18.14
CA GLN A 133 2.37 -14.43 18.77
C GLN A 133 1.62 -13.18 18.31
N GLN A 134 1.39 -13.00 17.00
CA GLN A 134 0.63 -11.86 16.50
C GLN A 134 -0.82 -11.85 16.98
N PHE A 135 -1.48 -13.01 16.99
CA PHE A 135 -2.87 -13.11 17.42
C PHE A 135 -3.02 -12.87 18.93
N THR A 136 -2.09 -13.37 19.75
CA THR A 136 -2.02 -13.05 21.19
C THR A 136 -1.91 -11.54 21.43
N HIS A 137 -1.04 -10.84 20.69
CA HIS A 137 -0.90 -9.38 20.79
C HIS A 137 -2.18 -8.64 20.40
N ILE A 138 -2.82 -9.03 19.29
CA ILE A 138 -4.05 -8.41 18.78
C ILE A 138 -5.22 -8.66 19.75
N ALA A 139 -5.40 -9.90 20.21
CA ALA A 139 -6.45 -10.28 21.16
C ALA A 139 -6.29 -9.54 22.50
N THR A 140 -5.06 -9.48 23.05
CA THR A 140 -4.75 -8.72 24.26
C THR A 140 -5.14 -7.25 24.14
N HIS A 141 -4.80 -6.63 23.00
CA HIS A 141 -5.17 -5.24 22.72
C HIS A 141 -6.69 -5.07 22.60
N ILE A 142 -7.39 -5.94 21.87
CA ILE A 142 -8.85 -5.86 21.68
C ILE A 142 -9.60 -5.97 23.02
N LEU A 143 -9.20 -6.94 23.85
CA LEU A 143 -9.86 -7.24 25.12
C LEU A 143 -9.59 -6.16 26.17
N ARG A 144 -8.33 -5.69 26.31
CA ARG A 144 -7.90 -4.84 27.43
C ARG A 144 -7.85 -3.34 27.14
N CYS A 145 -7.62 -2.91 25.90
CA CYS A 145 -7.52 -1.48 25.60
C CYS A 145 -8.90 -0.81 25.65
N THR A 146 -9.11 0.07 26.63
CA THR A 146 -10.36 0.78 26.90
C THR A 146 -10.33 2.27 26.53
N ASP A 147 -9.18 2.79 26.11
CA ASP A 147 -8.99 4.22 25.82
C ASP A 147 -9.04 4.55 24.31
N HIS A 148 -8.78 5.82 24.00
CA HIS A 148 -8.78 6.36 22.64
C HIS A 148 -7.63 5.83 21.76
N THR A 149 -6.62 5.16 22.32
CA THR A 149 -5.52 4.56 21.56
C THR A 149 -5.92 3.26 20.86
N PHE A 150 -7.09 2.70 21.19
CA PHE A 150 -7.62 1.45 20.63
C PHE A 150 -7.48 1.36 19.11
N GLY A 151 -8.09 2.30 18.38
CA GLY A 151 -8.10 2.32 16.92
C GLY A 151 -6.71 2.48 16.31
N PRO A 152 -5.94 3.54 16.66
CA PRO A 152 -4.59 3.73 16.15
C PRO A 152 -3.68 2.52 16.38
N ARG A 153 -3.71 1.95 17.60
CA ARG A 153 -2.84 0.84 17.96
C ARG A 153 -3.28 -0.48 17.34
N LEU A 154 -4.59 -0.73 17.20
CA LEU A 154 -5.10 -1.92 16.49
C LEU A 154 -4.74 -1.87 15.00
N LEU A 155 -4.88 -0.71 14.35
CA LEU A 155 -4.47 -0.54 12.95
C LEU A 155 -2.96 -0.79 12.77
N LEU A 156 -2.14 -0.28 13.69
CA LEU A 156 -0.70 -0.51 13.69
C LEU A 156 -0.35 -2.00 13.88
N LEU A 157 -0.97 -2.68 14.85
CA LEU A 157 -0.75 -4.11 15.08
C LEU A 157 -1.12 -4.96 13.85
N CYS A 158 -2.28 -4.70 13.24
CA CYS A 158 -2.71 -5.42 12.04
C CYS A 158 -1.83 -5.15 10.82
N THR A 159 -1.41 -3.91 10.59
CA THR A 159 -0.54 -3.55 9.45
C THR A 159 0.89 -4.06 9.64
N GLN A 160 1.45 -3.94 10.84
CA GLN A 160 2.75 -4.52 11.18
C GLN A 160 2.75 -6.05 11.05
N GLY A 161 1.71 -6.71 11.59
CA GLY A 161 1.54 -8.16 11.47
C GLY A 161 1.44 -8.62 10.02
N LEU A 162 0.71 -7.90 9.17
CA LEU A 162 0.64 -8.17 7.73
C LEU A 162 2.01 -8.05 7.04
N PHE A 163 2.73 -6.95 7.26
CA PHE A 163 4.02 -6.72 6.62
C PHE A 163 5.09 -7.72 7.09
N GLN A 164 5.11 -8.06 8.38
CA GLN A 164 5.97 -9.12 8.93
C GLN A 164 5.60 -10.49 8.37
N CYS A 165 4.32 -10.83 8.25
CA CYS A 165 3.85 -12.09 7.67
C CYS A 165 4.31 -12.25 6.20
N LEU A 166 4.17 -11.17 5.41
CA LEU A 166 4.60 -11.16 4.02
C LEU A 166 6.13 -11.26 3.87
N ALA A 167 6.90 -10.53 4.67
CA ALA A 167 8.36 -10.61 4.67
C ALA A 167 8.86 -12.00 5.11
N LEU A 168 8.29 -12.56 6.18
CA LEU A 168 8.63 -13.88 6.70
C LEU A 168 8.38 -14.98 5.65
N ASN A 169 7.19 -14.98 5.05
CA ASN A 169 6.87 -15.98 4.03
C ASN A 169 7.64 -15.77 2.72
N LEU A 170 7.96 -14.53 2.34
CA LEU A 170 8.84 -14.27 1.20
C LEU A 170 10.26 -14.79 1.45
N TYR A 171 10.80 -14.60 2.65
CA TYR A 171 12.08 -15.19 3.08
C TYR A 171 12.04 -16.72 3.00
N CYS A 172 11.01 -17.34 3.59
CA CYS A 172 10.81 -18.79 3.58
C CYS A 172 10.66 -19.36 2.17
N LEU A 173 10.19 -18.56 1.21
CA LEU A 173 10.09 -18.90 -0.22
C LEU A 173 11.24 -18.29 -1.05
N ARG A 174 12.43 -18.11 -0.46
CA ARG A 174 13.69 -17.74 -1.15
C ARG A 174 13.64 -16.39 -1.91
N GLY A 175 12.72 -15.48 -1.56
CA GLY A 175 12.50 -14.23 -2.29
C GLY A 175 11.52 -14.35 -3.47
N GLU A 176 10.91 -15.52 -3.69
CA GLU A 176 10.05 -15.76 -4.85
C GLU A 176 8.64 -15.18 -4.65
N GLN A 177 8.47 -13.90 -5.00
CA GLN A 177 7.15 -13.22 -4.97
C GLN A 177 6.05 -13.99 -5.74
N ARG A 178 6.41 -14.68 -6.83
CA ARG A 178 5.48 -15.52 -7.61
C ARG A 178 4.98 -16.73 -6.82
N ALA A 179 5.84 -17.39 -6.06
CA ALA A 179 5.46 -18.51 -5.20
C ALA A 179 4.49 -18.03 -4.10
N LEU A 180 4.83 -16.94 -3.40
CA LEU A 180 3.98 -16.35 -2.37
C LEU A 180 2.61 -15.90 -2.92
N THR A 181 2.59 -15.27 -4.09
CA THR A 181 1.36 -14.85 -4.78
C THR A 181 0.51 -16.06 -5.17
N SER A 182 1.13 -17.17 -5.60
CA SER A 182 0.45 -18.42 -5.91
C SER A 182 -0.21 -19.04 -4.68
N VAL A 183 0.50 -19.12 -3.54
CA VAL A 183 -0.04 -19.61 -2.26
C VAL A 183 -1.26 -18.80 -1.83
N ILE A 184 -1.15 -17.47 -1.82
CA ILE A 184 -2.24 -16.57 -1.42
C ILE A 184 -3.44 -16.71 -2.37
N ASN A 185 -3.22 -16.72 -3.69
CA ASN A 185 -4.30 -16.84 -4.67
C ASN A 185 -4.97 -18.21 -4.65
N HIS A 186 -4.23 -19.29 -4.39
CA HIS A 186 -4.80 -20.62 -4.18
C HIS A 186 -5.71 -20.62 -2.94
N ARG A 187 -5.25 -20.03 -1.82
CA ARG A 187 -6.03 -19.94 -0.59
C ARG A 187 -7.32 -19.12 -0.75
N ILE A 188 -7.24 -17.95 -1.40
CA ILE A 188 -8.42 -17.11 -1.71
C ILE A 188 -9.45 -17.91 -2.51
N ARG A 189 -9.01 -18.65 -3.55
CA ARG A 189 -9.90 -19.47 -4.38
C ARG A 189 -10.56 -20.59 -3.59
N ARG A 190 -9.80 -21.31 -2.75
CA ARG A 190 -10.33 -22.39 -1.89
C ARG A 190 -11.36 -21.87 -0.89
N MET A 191 -11.06 -20.78 -0.20
CA MET A 191 -11.98 -20.15 0.78
C MET A 191 -13.20 -19.48 0.14
N SER A 192 -13.20 -19.29 -1.19
CA SER A 192 -14.29 -18.66 -1.93
C SER A 192 -14.99 -19.62 -2.89
N ALA A 193 -14.89 -20.95 -2.67
CA ALA A 193 -15.40 -21.97 -3.60
C ALA A 193 -16.92 -21.85 -3.88
N GLU A 194 -17.69 -21.42 -2.88
CA GLU A 194 -19.15 -21.22 -2.99
C GLU A 194 -19.55 -19.86 -3.56
N VAL A 195 -18.58 -18.95 -3.77
CA VAL A 195 -18.81 -17.58 -4.25
C VAL A 195 -18.76 -17.54 -5.78
N ASN A 196 -19.58 -16.67 -6.40
CA ASN A 196 -19.62 -16.48 -7.85
C ASN A 196 -18.18 -16.32 -8.43
N PRO A 197 -17.75 -17.20 -9.37
CA PRO A 197 -16.37 -17.20 -9.88
C PRO A 197 -15.90 -15.86 -10.47
N SER A 198 -16.81 -15.05 -11.02
CA SER A 198 -16.48 -13.72 -11.54
C SER A 198 -16.08 -12.74 -10.43
N LEU A 199 -16.74 -12.81 -9.27
CA LEU A 199 -16.38 -12.00 -8.09
C LEU A 199 -15.06 -12.46 -7.48
N VAL A 200 -14.85 -13.78 -7.38
CA VAL A 200 -13.58 -14.35 -6.91
C VAL A 200 -12.42 -13.94 -7.81
N ASN A 201 -12.59 -14.04 -9.14
CA ASN A 201 -11.58 -13.62 -10.11
C ASN A 201 -11.29 -12.10 -10.03
N TRP A 202 -12.32 -11.27 -9.88
CA TRP A 202 -12.16 -9.83 -9.71
C TRP A 202 -11.40 -9.48 -8.42
N LEU A 203 -11.80 -10.06 -7.28
CA LEU A 203 -11.16 -9.86 -5.98
C LEU A 203 -9.71 -10.35 -5.99
N THR A 204 -9.45 -11.53 -6.56
CA THR A 204 -8.11 -12.10 -6.73
C THR A 204 -7.21 -11.18 -7.57
N SER A 205 -7.74 -10.60 -8.65
CA SER A 205 -7.00 -9.69 -9.53
C SER A 205 -6.66 -8.37 -8.83
N MET A 206 -7.64 -7.77 -8.13
CA MET A 206 -7.42 -6.56 -7.33
C MET A 206 -6.41 -6.80 -6.21
N MET A 207 -6.54 -7.91 -5.47
CA MET A 207 -5.63 -8.28 -4.39
C MET A 207 -4.21 -8.54 -4.92
N SER A 208 -4.06 -9.23 -6.06
CA SER A 208 -2.74 -9.48 -6.68
C SER A 208 -2.03 -8.18 -7.04
N MET A 209 -2.75 -7.21 -7.63
CA MET A 209 -2.18 -5.90 -7.97
C MET A 209 -1.74 -5.11 -6.72
N ARG A 210 -2.51 -5.19 -5.62
CA ARG A 210 -2.15 -4.56 -4.35
C ARG A 210 -1.00 -5.26 -3.63
N LEU A 211 -1.00 -6.59 -3.64
CA LEU A 211 0.05 -7.42 -3.06
C LEU A 211 1.40 -7.14 -3.73
N HIS A 212 1.45 -7.01 -5.06
CA HIS A 212 2.68 -6.68 -5.77
C HIS A 212 3.30 -5.36 -5.28
N ILE A 213 2.51 -4.28 -5.21
CA ILE A 213 2.95 -2.97 -4.68
C ILE A 213 3.41 -3.07 -3.22
N ILE A 214 2.72 -3.87 -2.39
CA ILE A 214 3.08 -4.08 -0.99
C ILE A 214 4.40 -4.86 -0.85
N LEU A 215 4.65 -5.84 -1.73
CA LEU A 215 5.89 -6.63 -1.71
C LEU A 215 7.11 -5.84 -2.23
N GLU A 216 6.93 -4.94 -3.20
CA GLU A 216 8.00 -4.05 -3.67
C GLU A 216 8.36 -2.94 -2.67
N HIS A 217 7.42 -2.52 -1.83
CA HIS A 217 7.59 -1.45 -0.85
C HIS A 217 7.38 -1.90 0.60
N ASN A 218 7.67 -3.17 0.91
CA ASN A 218 7.50 -3.69 2.26
C ASN A 218 8.48 -2.98 3.22
N PRO A 219 8.02 -2.29 4.28
CA PRO A 219 8.90 -1.62 5.22
C PRO A 219 9.66 -2.58 6.15
N VAL A 220 9.29 -3.87 6.18
CA VAL A 220 9.93 -4.91 7.00
C VAL A 220 11.03 -5.60 6.18
N THR A 221 12.26 -5.58 6.70
CA THR A 221 13.43 -6.20 6.05
C THR A 221 13.62 -7.67 6.46
N GLU A 222 14.47 -8.41 5.75
CA GLU A 222 14.72 -9.83 6.05
C GLU A 222 15.28 -10.05 7.47
N GLU A 223 16.17 -9.17 7.93
CA GLU A 223 16.78 -9.27 9.27
C GLU A 223 15.72 -9.14 10.39
N GLN A 224 14.66 -8.36 10.13
CA GLN A 224 13.57 -8.14 11.07
C GLN A 224 12.59 -9.32 11.19
N VAL A 225 12.69 -10.33 10.33
CA VAL A 225 11.86 -11.55 10.40
C VAL A 225 12.64 -12.82 10.70
N GLN A 226 13.98 -12.79 10.64
CA GLN A 226 14.81 -13.96 10.89
C GLN A 226 14.61 -14.61 12.27
N HIS A 227 14.32 -13.80 13.30
CA HIS A 227 14.08 -14.29 14.67
C HIS A 227 12.76 -15.09 14.83
N TYR A 228 11.86 -15.08 13.84
CA TYR A 228 10.65 -15.91 13.83
C TYR A 228 10.87 -17.29 13.18
N ILE A 229 12.01 -17.52 12.52
CA ILE A 229 12.26 -18.74 11.76
C ILE A 229 12.47 -19.92 12.72
N ILE A 230 11.68 -20.97 12.52
CA ILE A 230 11.92 -22.27 13.14
C ILE A 230 12.58 -23.18 12.11
N HIS A 231 13.73 -23.73 12.49
CA HIS A 231 14.45 -24.68 11.65
C HIS A 231 13.88 -26.09 11.76
N THR A 232 13.93 -26.84 10.66
CA THR A 232 13.74 -28.29 10.71
C THR A 232 14.89 -28.87 11.52
N GLN A 233 14.58 -29.55 12.63
CA GLN A 233 15.62 -30.13 13.48
C GLN A 233 16.38 -31.19 12.69
N SER A 234 17.69 -30.98 12.50
CA SER A 234 18.59 -32.12 12.41
C SER A 234 18.73 -32.67 13.83
N GLU A 235 18.15 -33.85 14.10
CA GLU A 235 18.38 -34.60 15.34
C GLU A 235 19.83 -35.12 15.41
N SER A 236 20.78 -34.20 15.57
CA SER A 236 22.20 -34.53 15.80
C SER A 236 22.95 -33.27 16.24
N THR A 237 23.23 -33.16 17.55
CA THR A 237 24.51 -32.69 18.18
C THR A 237 24.35 -32.40 19.68
N GLU A 238 23.17 -32.04 20.19
CA GLU A 238 23.02 -31.60 21.60
C GLU A 238 22.78 -32.71 22.66
N ARG A 239 22.86 -34.00 22.30
CA ARG A 239 22.69 -35.13 23.26
C ARG A 239 24.00 -35.86 23.62
N ALA A 240 25.16 -35.29 23.29
CA ALA A 240 26.47 -35.85 23.63
C ALA A 240 27.17 -35.17 24.82
N GLU A 241 26.72 -33.98 25.27
CA GLU A 241 27.41 -33.18 26.30
C GLU A 241 26.53 -32.91 27.55
N SER A 242 26.00 -33.97 28.15
CA SER A 242 25.46 -33.90 29.53
C SER A 242 25.56 -35.25 30.26
N GLY A 243 26.79 -35.70 30.54
CA GLY A 243 26.98 -37.00 31.20
C GLY A 243 28.43 -37.45 31.40
N ALA A 244 29.28 -36.62 32.02
CA ALA A 244 30.59 -37.05 32.53
C ALA A 244 30.88 -36.38 33.88
N GLU A 245 30.99 -37.18 34.94
CA GLU A 245 31.42 -36.72 36.27
C GLU A 245 32.94 -36.47 36.30
N PRO A 246 33.43 -35.55 37.15
CA PRO A 246 34.87 -35.32 37.30
C PRO A 246 35.51 -36.35 38.24
N GLN A 247 36.38 -37.21 37.71
CA GLN A 247 37.36 -37.96 38.50
C GLN A 247 38.79 -37.70 38.02
N ALA A 248 39.73 -37.80 38.95
CA ALA A 248 41.03 -37.14 38.90
C ALA A 248 42.16 -38.00 38.31
N GLU A 249 43.25 -37.30 37.94
CA GLU A 249 44.64 -37.77 37.85
C GLU A 249 44.95 -39.11 37.14
N VAL A 250 45.57 -39.02 35.95
CA VAL A 250 46.96 -39.52 35.79
C VAL A 250 47.73 -38.58 34.85
N GLN A 251 49.00 -38.32 35.16
CA GLN A 251 49.94 -37.60 34.30
C GLN A 251 50.35 -38.45 33.08
N ASN A 252 50.61 -37.81 31.94
CA ASN A 252 51.83 -38.10 31.19
C ASN A 252 52.27 -36.92 30.33
N VAL A 253 53.59 -36.75 30.22
CA VAL A 253 54.25 -35.65 29.52
C VAL A 253 54.84 -36.19 28.21
N GLU A 254 54.65 -35.48 27.11
CA GLU A 254 55.56 -35.33 25.96
C GLU A 254 54.82 -34.58 24.82
N MET A 255 55.41 -33.78 23.93
CA MET A 255 56.62 -32.92 23.97
C MET A 255 56.65 -32.18 22.61
N GLU A 256 56.61 -30.84 22.60
CA GLU A 256 56.98 -29.97 21.44
C GLU A 256 56.21 -30.25 20.11
N GLU A 257 56.24 -29.50 19.00
CA GLU A 257 56.56 -28.14 18.57
C GLU A 257 55.76 -28.03 17.22
N THR A 258 55.20 -26.94 16.70
CA THR A 258 55.73 -25.61 16.38
C THR A 258 54.59 -24.73 15.83
N LEU A 259 54.58 -23.44 16.21
CA LEU A 259 54.47 -22.25 15.34
C LEU A 259 53.41 -22.17 14.21
N SER A 260 52.39 -21.33 14.47
CA SER A 260 51.84 -20.33 13.51
C SER A 260 52.95 -19.49 12.84
N PRO A 261 52.74 -18.79 11.68
CA PRO A 261 51.51 -18.05 11.33
C PRO A 261 51.12 -17.92 9.83
N ALA A 262 50.04 -17.16 9.58
CA ALA A 262 49.67 -16.52 8.29
C ALA A 262 50.57 -15.26 8.01
N PRO A 263 50.34 -14.32 7.03
CA PRO A 263 49.23 -14.13 6.07
C PRO A 263 49.65 -13.61 4.65
N ALA A 264 48.75 -12.87 3.95
CA ALA A 264 48.97 -11.96 2.79
C ALA A 264 49.14 -12.60 1.37
N THR A 265 48.87 -11.95 0.21
CA THR A 265 48.08 -10.75 -0.23
C THR A 265 48.09 -10.69 -1.79
N THR A 266 47.39 -9.70 -2.42
CA THR A 266 47.44 -9.26 -3.85
C THR A 266 46.98 -10.26 -4.94
N ALA A 267 46.33 -9.95 -6.09
CA ALA A 267 45.99 -8.76 -6.93
C ALA A 267 46.58 -8.88 -8.36
N GLU A 268 46.02 -8.12 -9.32
CA GLU A 268 46.20 -8.19 -10.81
C GLU A 268 45.52 -9.39 -11.50
N GLU A 269 44.59 -9.24 -12.45
CA GLU A 269 44.56 -8.55 -13.78
C GLU A 269 45.16 -9.37 -14.95
N ALA A 270 44.31 -9.76 -15.91
CA ALA A 270 44.66 -10.00 -17.32
C ALA A 270 43.39 -9.98 -18.20
N MET A 271 43.51 -9.52 -19.45
CA MET A 271 42.37 -9.14 -20.30
C MET A 271 41.95 -10.20 -21.35
N ALA A 272 40.68 -10.08 -21.77
CA ALA A 272 40.16 -10.16 -23.14
C ALA A 272 40.49 -11.34 -24.09
N SER A 273 39.42 -11.89 -24.69
CA SER A 273 39.32 -11.91 -26.15
C SER A 273 37.85 -11.86 -26.63
N SER A 274 37.49 -10.81 -27.36
CA SER A 274 36.27 -10.80 -28.19
C SER A 274 36.49 -11.61 -29.46
N ARG A 275 35.43 -12.22 -30.00
CA ARG A 275 35.38 -12.56 -31.44
C ARG A 275 33.95 -12.55 -31.98
N GLU A 276 33.63 -11.47 -32.68
CA GLU A 276 32.47 -11.40 -33.58
C GLU A 276 32.80 -12.04 -34.94
N THR A 277 31.81 -12.72 -35.52
CA THR A 277 31.53 -12.91 -36.97
C THR A 277 30.20 -13.69 -37.03
N GLY A 278 29.12 -13.31 -37.72
CA GLY A 278 28.88 -12.14 -38.55
C GLY A 278 27.98 -12.45 -39.76
N ASP A 279 26.65 -12.54 -39.54
CA ASP A 279 25.52 -12.27 -40.49
C ASP A 279 25.50 -12.98 -41.89
N PRO A 280 24.55 -12.75 -42.84
CA PRO A 280 23.24 -12.06 -42.77
C PRO A 280 22.01 -12.73 -43.44
N GLY A 281 20.82 -12.18 -43.15
CA GLY A 281 19.61 -12.15 -44.01
C GLY A 281 18.53 -13.23 -43.78
N ALA A 282 17.23 -13.04 -44.07
CA ALA A 282 16.38 -11.86 -44.39
C ALA A 282 14.88 -12.32 -44.32
N SER A 283 13.80 -11.53 -44.36
CA SER A 283 13.57 -10.09 -44.65
C SER A 283 12.37 -9.52 -43.84
N GLU A 284 12.23 -8.20 -43.88
CA GLU A 284 11.02 -7.35 -43.99
C GLU A 284 9.61 -7.98 -43.99
N ASP A 285 8.66 -7.36 -43.27
CA ASP A 285 7.59 -6.62 -43.97
C ASP A 285 6.96 -5.50 -43.11
N VAL A 286 6.61 -4.38 -43.75
CA VAL A 286 5.98 -3.20 -43.12
C VAL A 286 4.83 -2.72 -44.01
N ALA A 287 3.60 -2.82 -43.52
CA ALA A 287 2.42 -2.24 -44.19
C ALA A 287 1.41 -1.69 -43.18
N ALA A 288 0.69 -0.65 -43.58
CA ALA A 288 -0.15 0.16 -42.70
C ALA A 288 -1.63 0.19 -43.16
N LEU A 289 -2.45 0.88 -42.36
CA LEU A 289 -3.78 1.44 -42.69
C LEU A 289 -4.96 0.46 -42.84
N GLY A 290 -5.79 0.45 -41.78
CA GLY A 290 -7.19 0.90 -41.89
C GLY A 290 -8.27 -0.09 -42.38
N GLY A 291 -9.39 -0.12 -41.66
CA GLY A 291 -10.66 -0.69 -42.15
C GLY A 291 -11.43 -1.50 -41.12
N ALA A 292 -12.53 -0.95 -40.61
CA ALA A 292 -13.62 -1.77 -40.07
C ALA A 292 -14.36 -2.46 -41.23
N PRO A 293 -15.16 -3.50 -40.96
CA PRO A 293 -16.59 -3.20 -40.91
C PRO A 293 -17.35 -3.89 -39.75
N ALA A 294 -18.57 -3.42 -39.52
CA ALA A 294 -19.51 -3.95 -38.54
C ALA A 294 -20.20 -5.24 -39.00
N GLY A 295 -20.71 -6.01 -38.04
CA GLY A 295 -21.57 -7.18 -38.25
C GLY A 295 -22.27 -7.55 -36.95
N GLU A 296 -23.47 -7.02 -36.74
CA GLU A 296 -24.23 -7.16 -35.50
C GLU A 296 -24.84 -8.57 -35.34
N THR A 297 -24.89 -9.11 -34.11
CA THR A 297 -26.11 -9.80 -33.66
C THR A 297 -26.34 -9.62 -32.17
N ARG A 298 -27.60 -9.33 -31.84
CA ARG A 298 -28.09 -8.59 -30.66
C ARG A 298 -28.97 -9.49 -29.77
N ALA A 299 -28.78 -9.42 -28.45
CA ALA A 299 -29.80 -9.76 -27.43
C ALA A 299 -29.35 -9.22 -26.04
N THR A 300 -29.83 -8.04 -25.60
CA THR A 300 -30.89 -7.87 -24.56
C THR A 300 -30.56 -8.55 -23.22
N SER A 301 -30.36 -7.84 -22.09
CA SER A 301 -31.31 -6.96 -21.38
C SER A 301 -30.55 -5.93 -20.52
N ALA A 302 -30.90 -4.63 -20.39
CA ALA A 302 -32.16 -3.99 -20.01
C ALA A 302 -32.51 -4.03 -18.49
N MET A 303 -31.90 -3.13 -17.69
CA MET A 303 -32.51 -2.30 -16.62
C MET A 303 -31.40 -1.45 -15.96
N ALA A 304 -31.38 -0.12 -16.10
CA ALA A 304 -32.24 0.89 -15.46
C ALA A 304 -31.65 1.45 -14.14
N MET A 305 -30.72 2.41 -14.28
CA MET A 305 -30.35 3.33 -13.20
C MET A 305 -31.07 4.67 -13.43
N ALA A 306 -32.17 4.89 -12.70
CA ALA A 306 -32.52 6.25 -12.31
C ALA A 306 -31.43 6.73 -11.31
N GLY A 307 -30.91 7.95 -11.37
CA GLY A 307 -31.57 9.16 -11.85
C GLY A 307 -31.89 10.01 -10.63
N ARG A 308 -30.87 10.67 -10.07
CA ARG A 308 -31.05 11.78 -9.14
C ARG A 308 -30.46 13.02 -9.78
N GLU A 309 -31.36 13.83 -10.31
CA GLU A 309 -31.05 15.12 -10.93
C GLU A 309 -30.64 16.12 -9.85
N GLU A 310 -29.61 16.93 -10.12
CA GLU A 310 -29.40 18.18 -9.39
C GLU A 310 -30.41 19.21 -9.92
N PRO A 311 -31.13 19.95 -9.06
CA PRO A 311 -32.15 20.91 -9.47
C PRO A 311 -31.49 22.21 -9.98
N GLY A 312 -31.05 22.20 -11.23
CA GLY A 312 -30.32 23.31 -11.84
C GLY A 312 -30.11 23.12 -13.33
N GLY A 313 -31.15 22.72 -14.05
CA GLY A 313 -31.11 22.44 -15.50
C GLY A 313 -30.98 23.69 -16.37
N GLU A 314 -29.84 24.38 -16.31
CA GLU A 314 -29.37 25.15 -17.46
C GLU A 314 -29.05 24.13 -18.56
N ALA A 315 -29.84 24.15 -19.64
CA ALA A 315 -29.63 23.27 -20.77
C ALA A 315 -28.27 23.58 -21.41
N GLU A 316 -27.28 22.70 -21.17
CA GLU A 316 -25.92 22.80 -21.67
C GLU A 316 -25.91 23.11 -23.18
N PRO A 317 -25.63 24.36 -23.61
CA PRO A 317 -25.91 24.78 -24.99
C PRO A 317 -24.98 24.10 -26.00
N TRP A 318 -23.83 23.60 -25.53
CA TRP A 318 -22.90 22.79 -26.32
C TRP A 318 -23.46 21.40 -26.66
N ALA A 319 -24.33 20.82 -25.83
CA ALA A 319 -24.84 19.47 -26.01
C ALA A 319 -25.80 19.36 -27.20
N ALA A 320 -26.39 20.47 -27.66
CA ALA A 320 -27.21 20.55 -28.87
C ALA A 320 -26.39 20.79 -30.15
N ALA A 321 -25.10 21.14 -30.04
CA ALA A 321 -24.22 21.45 -31.16
C ALA A 321 -23.36 20.25 -31.63
N ILE A 322 -23.51 19.10 -30.97
CA ILE A 322 -22.74 17.88 -31.21
C ILE A 322 -23.68 16.67 -31.38
N PRO A 323 -23.20 15.56 -31.96
CA PRO A 323 -24.01 14.34 -32.05
C PRO A 323 -24.32 13.77 -30.64
N PRO A 324 -25.52 13.21 -30.42
CA PRO A 324 -26.01 12.83 -29.09
C PRO A 324 -25.18 11.74 -28.40
N GLU A 325 -24.48 10.90 -29.17
CA GLU A 325 -23.59 9.85 -28.65
C GLU A 325 -22.31 10.41 -28.01
N TRP A 326 -21.91 11.64 -28.35
CA TRP A 326 -20.75 12.31 -27.74
C TRP A 326 -21.10 13.02 -26.43
N VAL A 327 -22.37 13.40 -26.23
CA VAL A 327 -22.84 14.06 -25.01
C VAL A 327 -22.51 13.27 -23.72
N PRO A 328 -22.80 11.95 -23.59
CA PRO A 328 -22.44 11.20 -22.39
C PRO A 328 -20.92 11.04 -22.22
N ILE A 329 -20.15 10.96 -23.31
CA ILE A 329 -18.69 10.87 -23.28
C ILE A 329 -18.10 12.18 -22.74
N ILE A 330 -18.52 13.32 -23.29
CA ILE A 330 -18.02 14.64 -22.87
C ILE A 330 -18.44 14.98 -21.44
N ARG A 331 -19.65 14.59 -21.00
CA ARG A 331 -20.06 14.71 -19.58
C ARG A 331 -19.20 13.85 -18.67
N HIS A 332 -18.88 12.62 -19.08
CA HIS A 332 -17.97 11.75 -18.33
C HIS A 332 -16.57 12.37 -18.24
N ASP A 333 -16.02 12.86 -19.35
CA ASP A 333 -14.72 13.51 -19.40
C ASP A 333 -14.67 14.79 -18.56
N LEU A 334 -15.72 15.63 -18.58
CA LEU A 334 -15.82 16.83 -17.70
C LEU A 334 -15.80 16.45 -16.21
N LEU A 335 -16.46 15.36 -15.83
CA LEU A 335 -16.46 14.84 -14.46
C LEU A 335 -15.11 14.21 -14.09
N CYS A 336 -14.41 13.60 -15.05
CA CYS A 336 -13.08 13.02 -14.86
C CYS A 336 -12.00 14.11 -14.78
N GLN A 337 -12.05 15.13 -15.64
CA GLN A 337 -11.16 16.30 -15.60
C GLN A 337 -11.34 17.10 -14.30
N ARG A 338 -12.57 17.27 -13.79
CA ARG A 338 -12.82 17.85 -12.44
C ARG A 338 -12.19 17.06 -11.29
N LYS A 339 -11.84 15.79 -11.50
CA LYS A 339 -11.20 14.91 -10.51
C LYS A 339 -9.70 14.71 -10.75
N MET A 340 -9.17 15.14 -11.89
CA MET A 340 -7.73 15.11 -12.14
C MET A 340 -7.03 16.06 -11.17
N LYS A 341 -6.05 15.52 -10.42
CA LYS A 341 -5.16 16.34 -9.61
C LYS A 341 -4.44 17.31 -10.53
N ALA A 342 -4.45 18.61 -10.20
CA ALA A 342 -3.75 19.61 -10.99
C ALA A 342 -2.30 19.17 -11.22
N GLN A 343 -1.89 19.12 -12.48
CA GLN A 343 -0.54 18.71 -12.84
C GLN A 343 0.44 19.68 -12.18
N PRO A 344 1.47 19.21 -11.44
CA PRO A 344 2.48 20.11 -10.90
C PRO A 344 3.18 20.86 -12.04
N PRO A 345 3.73 22.07 -11.79
CA PRO A 345 4.49 22.81 -12.79
C PRO A 345 5.55 21.91 -13.42
N LEU A 346 5.55 21.87 -14.76
CA LEU A 346 6.55 21.13 -15.52
C LEU A 346 7.94 21.69 -15.24
N SER A 347 8.94 20.80 -15.12
CA SER A 347 10.32 21.24 -14.89
C SER A 347 10.84 22.08 -16.06
N ASP A 348 11.69 23.07 -15.76
CA ASP A 348 12.25 23.97 -16.77
C ASP A 348 13.00 23.21 -17.86
N ALA A 349 13.68 22.11 -17.52
CA ALA A 349 14.34 21.24 -18.49
C ALA A 349 13.35 20.62 -19.50
N TYR A 350 12.18 20.17 -19.03
CA TYR A 350 11.12 19.65 -19.90
C TYR A 350 10.49 20.77 -20.76
N LEU A 351 10.28 21.96 -20.18
CA LEU A 351 9.77 23.11 -20.91
C LEU A 351 10.75 23.62 -21.97
N GLN A 352 12.06 23.59 -21.71
CA GLN A 352 13.08 23.97 -22.68
C GLN A 352 13.12 23.03 -23.88
N GLY A 353 12.91 21.72 -23.66
CA GLY A 353 12.78 20.70 -24.71
C GLY A 353 11.51 20.78 -25.56
N MET A 354 10.49 21.56 -25.16
CA MET A 354 9.28 21.76 -25.94
C MET A 354 9.49 22.73 -27.13
N PRO A 355 8.84 22.52 -28.28
CA PRO A 355 8.83 23.50 -29.38
C PRO A 355 8.34 24.88 -28.92
N ALA A 356 8.95 25.95 -29.45
CA ALA A 356 8.72 27.33 -28.99
C ALA A 356 7.25 27.77 -28.93
N LYS A 357 6.40 27.21 -29.80
CA LYS A 357 4.95 27.46 -29.82
C LYS A 357 4.21 26.86 -28.60
N ARG A 358 4.64 25.69 -28.10
CA ARG A 358 4.14 25.10 -26.84
C ARG A 358 4.72 25.82 -25.61
N ARG A 359 5.99 26.25 -25.66
CA ARG A 359 6.61 27.03 -24.56
C ARG A 359 5.80 28.28 -24.21
N LYS A 360 5.38 29.06 -25.22
CA LYS A 360 4.52 30.26 -25.02
C LYS A 360 3.11 29.99 -24.47
N MET A 361 2.60 28.76 -24.52
CA MET A 361 1.28 28.41 -23.98
C MET A 361 1.35 27.73 -22.61
N VAL A 362 2.53 27.24 -22.20
CA VAL A 362 2.71 26.42 -20.99
C VAL A 362 3.63 27.08 -19.96
N GLN A 363 4.33 28.16 -20.31
CA GLN A 363 4.87 29.08 -19.31
C GLN A 363 3.72 29.72 -18.52
N GLY A 364 3.38 29.12 -17.38
CA GLY A 364 2.98 29.92 -16.23
C GLY A 364 4.16 30.80 -15.82
N ASP A 365 3.89 32.01 -15.35
CA ASP A 365 4.93 32.89 -14.82
C ASP A 365 5.72 32.15 -13.74
N GLY A 366 7.05 32.18 -13.86
CA GLY A 366 7.95 31.63 -12.85
C GLY A 366 7.83 32.36 -11.51
N PRO A 367 8.59 31.96 -10.48
CA PRO A 367 8.66 32.71 -9.23
C PRO A 367 9.01 34.17 -9.53
N SER A 368 8.13 35.09 -9.13
CA SER A 368 8.30 36.52 -9.40
C SER A 368 9.45 37.05 -8.57
N LEU A 369 10.51 37.52 -9.20
CA LEU A 369 11.70 38.02 -8.49
C LEU A 369 11.47 39.39 -7.83
N SER A 370 10.38 40.09 -8.18
CA SER A 370 9.94 41.32 -7.52
C SER A 370 8.70 41.08 -6.65
N LEU A 371 8.76 41.55 -5.40
CA LEU A 371 7.62 41.55 -4.49
C LEU A 371 6.44 42.38 -5.02
N SER A 372 6.69 43.54 -5.64
CA SER A 372 5.64 44.41 -6.17
C SER A 372 4.87 43.75 -7.31
N GLU A 373 5.57 42.97 -8.15
CA GLU A 373 4.97 42.19 -9.22
C GLU A 373 4.22 40.96 -8.70
N ALA A 374 4.76 40.27 -7.69
CA ALA A 374 4.12 39.13 -7.02
C ALA A 374 2.75 39.54 -6.44
N VAL A 375 2.73 40.62 -5.65
CA VAL A 375 1.50 41.16 -5.05
C VAL A 375 0.55 41.70 -6.12
N SER A 376 1.05 42.42 -7.13
CA SER A 376 0.20 42.92 -8.23
C SER A 376 -0.46 41.80 -9.05
N ARG A 377 0.20 40.64 -9.18
CA ARG A 377 -0.37 39.43 -9.78
C ARG A 377 -1.40 38.79 -8.85
N ALA A 378 -1.10 38.65 -7.56
CA ALA A 378 -2.02 38.13 -6.55
C ALA A 378 -3.32 38.95 -6.45
N VAL A 379 -3.20 40.28 -6.30
CA VAL A 379 -4.33 41.23 -6.23
C VAL A 379 -5.23 41.11 -7.47
N ARG A 380 -4.64 41.03 -8.67
CA ARG A 380 -5.40 40.78 -9.92
C ARG A 380 -6.09 39.42 -9.94
N SER A 381 -5.44 38.37 -9.44
CA SER A 381 -6.01 37.01 -9.44
C SER A 381 -7.20 36.84 -8.48
N VAL A 382 -7.21 37.57 -7.35
CA VAL A 382 -8.31 37.55 -6.37
C VAL A 382 -9.38 38.61 -6.70
N GLY A 383 -9.13 39.50 -7.68
CA GLY A 383 -10.06 40.54 -8.12
C GLY A 383 -10.24 41.71 -7.14
N VAL A 384 -9.34 41.84 -6.16
CA VAL A 384 -9.39 42.88 -5.13
C VAL A 384 -8.79 44.19 -5.67
N ARG A 385 -9.19 45.33 -5.08
CA ARG A 385 -8.52 46.62 -5.31
C ARG A 385 -7.96 47.14 -3.97
N PRO A 386 -6.75 47.73 -3.96
CA PRO A 386 -6.25 48.38 -2.76
C PRO A 386 -7.16 49.53 -2.32
N VAL A 387 -7.16 49.80 -1.02
CA VAL A 387 -7.88 50.96 -0.42
C VAL A 387 -7.11 52.27 -0.71
N THR A 388 -5.79 52.17 -0.87
CA THR A 388 -4.89 53.20 -1.39
C THR A 388 -4.87 53.21 -2.92
N THR A 389 -4.18 54.19 -3.52
CA THR A 389 -3.86 54.15 -4.96
C THR A 389 -2.96 52.95 -5.27
N PRO A 390 -3.08 52.32 -6.45
CA PRO A 390 -2.21 51.20 -6.83
C PRO A 390 -0.74 51.61 -6.86
N ASP A 391 -0.45 52.85 -7.26
CA ASP A 391 0.91 53.40 -7.30
C ASP A 391 1.51 53.53 -5.89
N GLY A 392 0.71 53.91 -4.88
CA GLY A 392 1.16 54.02 -3.49
C GLY A 392 1.41 52.65 -2.84
N LEU A 393 0.60 51.64 -3.19
CA LEU A 393 0.90 50.24 -2.81
C LEU A 393 2.19 49.74 -3.48
N GLN A 394 2.43 50.10 -4.75
CA GLN A 394 3.64 49.72 -5.45
C GLN A 394 4.89 50.37 -4.81
N GLU A 395 4.84 51.67 -4.47
CA GLU A 395 5.92 52.39 -3.78
C GLU A 395 6.25 51.77 -2.41
N GLU A 396 5.24 51.38 -1.62
CA GLU A 396 5.44 50.68 -0.35
C GLU A 396 6.14 49.32 -0.54
N LEU A 397 5.72 48.54 -1.54
CA LEU A 397 6.30 47.24 -1.87
C LEU A 397 7.69 47.32 -2.54
N GLU A 398 8.06 48.48 -3.07
CA GLU A 398 9.40 48.76 -3.63
C GLU A 398 10.40 49.27 -2.57
N SER A 399 9.98 49.39 -1.31
CA SER A 399 10.89 49.68 -0.20
C SER A 399 12.00 48.63 -0.07
N THR A 400 13.24 49.08 0.09
CA THR A 400 14.44 48.22 0.08
C THR A 400 14.37 47.11 1.12
N VAL A 401 13.90 47.44 2.33
CA VAL A 401 13.76 46.49 3.45
C VAL A 401 12.81 45.34 3.11
N LEU A 402 11.69 45.60 2.42
CA LEU A 402 10.76 44.54 2.02
C LEU A 402 11.29 43.71 0.85
N GLN A 403 12.00 44.32 -0.09
CA GLN A 403 12.63 43.61 -1.21
C GLN A 403 13.79 42.71 -0.75
N GLU A 404 14.61 43.18 0.19
CA GLU A 404 15.67 42.38 0.84
C GLU A 404 15.08 41.22 1.64
N ALA A 405 14.07 41.47 2.49
CA ALA A 405 13.39 40.42 3.25
C ALA A 405 12.70 39.38 2.35
N TYR A 406 12.06 39.81 1.26
CA TYR A 406 11.47 38.93 0.26
C TYR A 406 12.54 38.07 -0.44
N THR A 407 13.66 38.69 -0.83
CA THR A 407 14.78 37.99 -1.47
C THR A 407 15.37 36.90 -0.57
N GLU A 408 15.60 37.20 0.72
CA GLU A 408 16.09 36.20 1.67
C GLU A 408 15.08 35.09 1.96
N GLN A 409 13.78 35.42 2.04
CA GLN A 409 12.73 34.41 2.18
C GLN A 409 12.71 33.46 0.97
N VAL A 410 12.75 34.00 -0.25
CA VAL A 410 12.81 33.19 -1.49
C VAL A 410 14.06 32.32 -1.54
N LYS A 411 15.24 32.85 -1.18
CA LYS A 411 16.46 32.03 -1.06
C LYS A 411 16.30 30.89 -0.04
N SER A 412 15.73 31.19 1.13
CA SER A 412 15.49 30.21 2.21
C SER A 412 14.56 29.08 1.77
N ASP A 413 13.44 29.40 1.13
CA ASP A 413 12.48 28.42 0.64
C ASP A 413 13.05 27.56 -0.49
N VAL A 414 13.85 28.14 -1.40
CA VAL A 414 14.55 27.37 -2.44
C VAL A 414 15.64 26.47 -1.85
N ARG A 415 16.46 26.96 -0.90
CA ARG A 415 17.45 26.15 -0.15
C ARG A 415 16.79 24.94 0.52
N LYS A 416 15.68 25.17 1.21
CA LYS A 416 14.90 24.13 1.89
C LYS A 416 14.40 23.09 0.89
N ARG A 417 13.76 23.54 -0.20
CA ARG A 417 13.24 22.65 -1.24
C ARG A 417 14.34 21.81 -1.88
N VAL A 418 15.48 22.40 -2.24
CA VAL A 418 16.62 21.67 -2.83
C VAL A 418 17.18 20.61 -1.87
N LYS A 419 17.12 20.83 -0.56
CA LYS A 419 17.55 19.85 0.45
C LYS A 419 16.52 18.73 0.69
N GLU A 420 15.24 19.01 0.52
CA GLU A 420 14.14 18.07 0.78
C GLU A 420 13.69 17.29 -0.48
N ASP A 421 14.16 17.67 -1.67
CA ASP A 421 13.81 17.03 -2.95
C ASP A 421 14.58 15.71 -3.16
N PRO A 422 13.90 14.55 -3.27
CA PRO A 422 14.56 13.25 -3.41
C PRO A 422 15.24 13.05 -4.77
N ASP A 423 14.88 13.82 -5.80
CA ASP A 423 15.51 13.76 -7.13
C ASP A 423 16.75 14.67 -7.24
N PHE A 424 17.03 15.49 -6.22
CA PHE A 424 18.18 16.38 -6.20
C PHE A 424 19.49 15.62 -5.93
N SER A 425 20.49 15.84 -6.79
CA SER A 425 21.84 15.32 -6.62
C SER A 425 22.87 16.42 -6.89
N ALA A 426 23.62 16.80 -5.85
CA ALA A 426 24.69 17.79 -5.95
C ALA A 426 25.77 17.40 -6.98
N LEU A 427 25.99 16.10 -7.22
CA LEU A 427 26.91 15.60 -8.24
C LEU A 427 26.43 15.86 -9.67
N ARG A 428 25.10 15.86 -9.89
CA ARG A 428 24.49 16.15 -11.20
C ARG A 428 24.34 17.64 -11.47
N PHE A 429 24.27 18.47 -10.43
CA PHE A 429 24.03 19.90 -10.52
C PHE A 429 25.07 20.73 -9.72
N PRO A 430 26.38 20.62 -10.03
CA PRO A 430 27.45 21.17 -9.18
C PRO A 430 27.35 22.69 -8.93
N SER A 431 26.80 23.45 -9.88
CA SER A 431 26.63 24.90 -9.77
C SER A 431 25.61 25.34 -8.70
N THR A 432 24.73 24.46 -8.19
CA THR A 432 23.76 24.84 -7.15
C THR A 432 24.43 25.19 -5.83
N HIS A 433 25.65 24.69 -5.58
CA HIS A 433 26.45 25.10 -4.42
C HIS A 433 26.76 26.60 -4.45
N GLN A 434 27.10 27.15 -5.63
CA GLN A 434 27.43 28.57 -5.80
C GLN A 434 26.21 29.48 -5.62
N ALA A 435 25.01 29.03 -6.01
CA ALA A 435 23.79 29.83 -5.95
C ALA A 435 23.11 29.81 -4.57
N PHE A 436 23.21 28.70 -3.82
CA PHE A 436 22.39 28.50 -2.61
C PHE A 436 23.19 28.18 -1.35
N PHE A 437 24.45 27.75 -1.45
CA PHE A 437 25.28 27.35 -0.31
C PHE A 437 26.52 28.23 -0.11
N SER A 438 26.74 29.21 -0.98
CA SER A 438 27.81 30.20 -0.86
C SER A 438 27.33 31.47 -0.15
N ASP A 439 27.23 31.40 1.19
CA ASP A 439 27.29 32.57 2.08
C ASP A 439 28.46 32.37 3.06
N SER A 440 29.56 33.08 2.82
CA SER A 440 30.72 33.25 3.72
C SER A 440 31.45 34.54 3.34
#